data_AF-A0A8H7I1P3-F1
#
_entry.id   AF-A0A8H7I1P3-F1
#
_cell.length_a   1.000
_cell.length_b   1.000
_cell.length_c   1.000
_cell.angle_alpha   90.00
_cell.angle_beta   90.00
_cell.angle_gamma   90.00
#
_symmetry.space_group_name_H-M   'P 1'
#
loop_
_entity.id
_entity.type
_entity.pdbx_description
1 polymer ?
#
loop_
_entity_poly.entity_id
_entity_poly.type
_entity_poly.pdbx_seq_one_letter_code
_entity_poly.pdbx_strand_id
1 'polypeptide(L)'
;MKIRYTSIESPGLEQFIQNSDKERFGPGFAGRDSLNDILQSISHVSITNDFPEIAPLNEHLASLALTNPERTRPGWDDYFMLLASLASLRCNCMKRRVGAVLVRNKRVVSTGYNGTPRGLVNCNQGGCKRCNGTAKSGEAYDSCLCLHAEENALLEAGHDRVGENSTLYCNTCPCLRCTIKIVQSGVTEVVYNKSYSMDEASASIFKEAGVILRQHSPPRDYPI
;
A
#
# COMPACT_ATOMS: atom_id res chain seq x y z
N MET A 1 25.41 31.44 4.27
CA MET A 1 25.29 31.41 5.75
C MET A 1 26.46 30.60 6.30
N LYS A 2 27.48 31.23 6.92
CA LYS A 2 28.64 30.53 7.48
C LYS A 2 28.25 30.00 8.87
N ILE A 3 27.98 28.72 8.99
CA ILE A 3 27.78 28.06 10.29
C ILE A 3 29.16 27.95 10.94
N ARG A 4 29.42 28.73 11.99
CA ARG A 4 30.60 28.57 12.85
C ARG A 4 30.30 27.41 13.80
N TYR A 5 30.94 26.27 13.59
CA TYR A 5 30.99 25.22 14.62
C TYR A 5 31.94 25.72 15.74
N THR A 6 31.37 26.22 16.83
CA THR A 6 32.07 26.27 18.11
C THR A 6 32.36 24.83 18.51
N SER A 7 33.62 24.49 18.83
CA SER A 7 33.98 23.18 19.38
C SER A 7 33.36 23.07 20.78
N ILE A 8 32.15 22.53 20.85
CA ILE A 8 31.53 22.16 22.11
C ILE A 8 32.21 20.84 22.50
N GLU A 9 32.86 20.80 23.66
CA GLU A 9 33.33 19.55 24.24
C GLU A 9 32.13 18.60 24.37
N SER A 10 32.24 17.43 23.75
CA SER A 10 31.15 16.44 23.79
C SER A 10 30.97 15.99 25.24
N PRO A 11 29.75 16.07 25.82
CA PRO A 11 29.53 15.64 27.19
C PRO A 11 29.88 14.16 27.34
N GLY A 12 30.33 13.76 28.53
CA GLY A 12 30.46 12.34 28.86
C GLY A 12 29.12 11.61 28.75
N LEU A 13 29.15 10.29 28.53
CA LEU A 13 27.94 9.48 28.30
C LEU A 13 26.88 9.67 29.38
N GLU A 14 27.29 9.71 30.65
CA GLU A 14 26.37 9.85 31.77
C GLU A 14 25.70 11.24 31.82
N GLN A 15 26.46 12.28 31.49
CA GLN A 15 25.94 13.63 31.40
C GLN A 15 25.02 13.81 30.18
N PHE A 16 25.31 13.11 29.08
CA PHE A 16 24.41 13.03 27.93
C PHE A 16 23.08 12.36 28.30
N ILE A 17 23.11 11.22 28.99
CA ILE A 17 21.91 10.50 29.43
C ILE A 17 21.07 11.39 30.36
N GLN A 18 21.68 12.02 31.36
CA GLN A 18 20.98 12.91 32.29
C GLN A 18 20.32 14.11 31.58
N ASN A 19 21.00 14.68 30.58
CA ASN A 19 20.43 15.76 29.78
C ASN A 19 19.24 15.26 28.93
N SER A 20 19.38 14.10 28.29
CA SER A 20 18.31 13.47 27.50
C SER A 20 17.08 13.14 28.36
N ASP A 21 17.27 12.57 29.55
CA ASP A 21 16.17 12.25 30.47
C ASP A 21 15.49 13.50 31.01
N LYS A 22 16.27 14.55 31.30
CA LYS A 22 15.72 15.85 31.72
C LYS A 22 14.90 16.51 30.61
N GLU A 23 15.32 16.40 29.36
CA GLU A 23 14.56 16.90 28.21
C GLU A 23 13.27 16.09 27.99
N ARG A 24 13.31 14.76 28.17
CA ARG A 24 12.19 13.86 27.86
C ARG A 24 11.17 13.72 29.00
N PHE A 25 11.61 13.76 30.25
CA PHE A 25 10.78 13.47 31.43
C PHE A 25 10.78 14.59 32.48
N GLY A 26 11.50 15.69 32.22
CA GLY A 26 11.59 16.81 33.15
C GLY A 26 10.30 17.64 33.27
N PRO A 27 10.16 18.44 34.34
CA PRO A 27 8.94 19.19 34.67
C PRO A 27 8.54 20.29 33.66
N GLY A 28 9.32 20.48 32.58
CA GLY A 28 9.01 21.39 31.46
C GLY A 28 8.39 20.73 30.23
N PHE A 29 8.16 19.41 30.26
CA PHE A 29 7.67 18.60 29.12
C PHE A 29 6.17 18.77 28.82
N ALA A 30 5.45 19.67 29.51
CA ALA A 30 4.04 19.92 29.23
C ALA A 30 3.86 20.61 27.85
N GLY A 31 3.90 19.83 26.76
CA GLY A 31 3.51 20.23 25.41
C GLY A 31 4.60 20.86 24.53
N ARG A 32 5.89 20.59 24.78
CA ARG A 32 6.97 20.94 23.83
C ARG A 32 7.53 19.67 23.22
N ASP A 33 7.50 19.56 21.90
CA ASP A 33 8.15 18.47 21.17
C ASP A 33 9.66 18.52 21.47
N SER A 34 10.20 17.46 22.08
CA SER A 34 11.64 17.34 22.24
C SER A 34 12.31 17.21 20.86
N LEU A 35 13.62 17.48 20.77
CA LEU A 35 14.37 17.23 19.53
C LEU A 35 14.18 15.78 19.05
N ASN A 36 14.09 14.83 19.97
CA ASN A 36 13.80 13.43 19.65
C ASN A 36 12.40 13.24 19.09
N ASP A 37 11.37 13.91 19.62
CA ASP A 37 10.00 13.80 19.11
C ASP A 37 9.90 14.38 17.69
N ILE A 38 10.54 15.54 17.46
CA ILE A 38 10.65 16.14 16.13
C ILE A 38 11.38 15.20 15.19
N LEU A 39 12.55 14.68 15.58
CA LEU A 39 13.35 13.76 14.76
C LEU A 39 12.58 12.46 14.46
N GLN A 40 11.88 11.89 15.44
CA GLN A 40 11.03 10.72 15.21
C GLN A 40 9.89 11.03 14.25
N SER A 41 9.25 12.20 14.38
CA SER A 41 8.12 12.60 13.51
C SER A 41 8.51 12.80 12.04
N ILE A 42 9.77 13.18 11.77
CA ILE A 42 10.29 13.40 10.40
C ILE A 42 11.11 12.21 9.89
N SER A 43 11.43 11.24 10.75
CA SER A 43 12.20 10.06 10.38
C SER A 43 11.35 9.12 9.52
N HIS A 44 11.91 8.67 8.41
CA HIS A 44 11.30 7.63 7.58
C HIS A 44 11.57 6.23 8.15
N VAL A 45 12.61 6.11 8.99
CA VAL A 45 13.05 4.88 9.63
C VAL A 45 13.45 5.23 11.06
N SER A 46 12.86 4.54 12.02
CA SER A 46 13.24 4.61 13.44
C SER A 46 13.71 3.23 13.88
N ILE A 47 14.92 3.16 14.43
CA ILE A 47 15.51 1.92 14.93
C ILE A 47 15.77 2.12 16.41
N THR A 48 15.05 1.38 17.24
CA THR A 48 15.31 1.31 18.67
C THR A 48 16.38 0.25 18.90
N ASN A 49 17.47 0.63 19.57
CA ASN A 49 18.48 -0.34 19.99
C ASN A 49 18.02 -1.04 21.27
N ASP A 50 17.41 -2.21 21.11
CA ASP A 50 16.98 -3.07 22.23
C ASP A 50 18.01 -4.16 22.57
N PHE A 51 19.21 -4.11 21.97
CA PHE A 51 20.22 -5.16 22.12
C PHE A 51 21.23 -4.82 23.23
N PRO A 52 21.55 -5.80 24.11
CA PRO A 52 22.51 -5.60 25.19
C PRO A 52 23.97 -5.55 24.70
N GLU A 53 24.24 -6.03 23.49
CA GLU A 53 25.57 -6.12 22.89
C GLU A 53 25.60 -5.54 21.47
N ILE A 54 26.79 -5.08 21.05
CA ILE A 54 27.01 -4.47 19.73
C ILE A 54 26.89 -5.48 18.58
N ALA A 55 27.30 -6.74 18.79
CA ALA A 55 27.29 -7.75 17.74
C ALA A 55 25.86 -8.10 17.25
N PRO A 56 24.89 -8.42 18.14
CA PRO A 56 23.49 -8.60 17.74
C PRO A 56 22.86 -7.37 17.09
N LEU A 57 23.19 -6.17 17.58
CA LEU A 57 22.73 -4.93 16.95
C LEU A 57 23.22 -4.81 15.50
N ASN A 58 24.51 -5.08 15.24
CA ASN A 58 25.07 -5.00 13.89
C ASN A 58 24.45 -6.03 12.94
N GLU A 59 24.20 -7.25 13.41
CA GLU A 59 23.51 -8.28 12.63
C GLU A 59 22.07 -7.83 12.28
N HIS A 60 21.36 -7.26 13.26
CA HIS A 60 20.04 -6.68 13.04
C HIS A 60 20.08 -5.53 12.03
N LEU A 61 20.99 -4.56 12.18
CA LEU A 61 21.14 -3.43 11.25
C LEU A 61 21.49 -3.89 9.83
N ALA A 62 22.34 -4.91 9.69
CA ALA A 62 22.66 -5.51 8.40
C ALA A 62 21.43 -6.16 7.75
N SER A 63 20.59 -6.84 8.54
CA SER A 63 19.35 -7.45 8.05
C SER A 63 18.33 -6.44 7.53
N LEU A 64 18.37 -5.20 8.02
CA LEU A 64 17.46 -4.14 7.60
C LEU A 64 17.81 -3.53 6.23
N ALA A 65 18.97 -3.82 5.65
CA ALA A 65 19.37 -3.27 4.34
C ALA A 65 19.13 -1.74 4.23
N LEU A 66 19.61 -0.99 5.21
CA LEU A 66 19.35 0.46 5.34
C LEU A 66 19.81 1.29 4.13
N THR A 67 20.80 0.79 3.39
CA THR A 67 21.35 1.43 2.18
C THR A 67 20.63 1.02 0.90
N ASN A 68 19.52 0.27 0.96
CA ASN A 68 18.76 -0.08 -0.24
C ASN A 68 18.22 1.21 -0.91
N PRO A 69 18.63 1.53 -2.17
CA PRO A 69 18.16 2.73 -2.87
C PRO A 69 16.64 2.79 -3.05
N GLU A 70 15.95 1.64 -3.06
CA GLU A 70 14.48 1.56 -3.15
C GLU A 70 13.77 2.25 -1.99
N ARG A 71 14.45 2.44 -0.84
CA ARG A 71 13.94 3.21 0.30
C ARG A 71 13.78 4.70 -0.02
N THR A 72 14.59 5.24 -0.93
CA THR A 72 14.54 6.65 -1.34
C THR A 72 13.78 6.86 -2.64
N ARG A 73 13.75 5.83 -3.49
CA ARG A 73 13.05 5.85 -4.77
C ARG A 73 12.40 4.49 -5.01
N PRO A 74 11.08 4.33 -4.75
CA PRO A 74 10.41 3.06 -5.00
C PRO A 74 10.63 2.54 -6.42
N GLY A 75 10.66 1.22 -6.53
CA GLY A 75 10.44 0.54 -7.80
C GLY A 75 9.06 0.87 -8.37
N TRP A 76 8.85 0.56 -9.64
CA TRP A 76 7.56 0.83 -10.30
C TRP A 76 6.41 0.06 -9.64
N ASP A 77 6.65 -1.20 -9.28
CA ASP A 77 5.62 -2.02 -8.65
C ASP A 77 5.21 -1.49 -7.27
N ASP A 78 6.18 -1.07 -6.45
CA ASP A 78 5.88 -0.45 -5.16
C ASP A 78 5.07 0.83 -5.35
N TYR A 79 5.50 1.70 -6.26
CA TYR A 79 4.82 2.96 -6.55
C TYR A 79 3.36 2.74 -6.99
N PHE A 80 3.11 1.84 -7.95
CA PHE A 80 1.76 1.59 -8.42
C PHE A 80 0.91 0.79 -7.44
N MET A 81 1.51 -0.11 -6.66
CA MET A 81 0.80 -0.82 -5.59
C MET A 81 0.38 0.12 -4.45
N LEU A 82 1.21 1.11 -4.09
CA LEU A 82 0.84 2.17 -3.15
C LEU A 82 -0.31 3.01 -3.68
N LEU A 83 -0.30 3.36 -4.97
CA LEU A 83 -1.41 4.07 -5.58
C LEU A 83 -2.71 3.23 -5.56
N ALA A 84 -2.62 1.92 -5.76
CA ALA A 84 -3.77 1.02 -5.62
C ALA A 84 -4.28 0.98 -4.17
N SER A 85 -3.39 0.88 -3.19
CA SER A 85 -3.74 0.97 -1.77
C SER A 85 -4.37 2.32 -1.41
N LEU A 86 -3.84 3.43 -1.93
CA LEU A 86 -4.38 4.78 -1.74
C LEU A 86 -5.77 4.92 -2.37
N ALA A 87 -5.97 4.42 -3.59
CA ALA A 87 -7.28 4.40 -4.24
C ALA A 87 -8.31 3.63 -3.39
N SER A 88 -7.88 2.54 -2.74
CA SER A 88 -8.74 1.74 -1.86
C SER A 88 -9.27 2.52 -0.64
N LEU A 89 -8.64 3.63 -0.25
CA LEU A 89 -9.15 4.47 0.84
C LEU A 89 -10.48 5.15 0.51
N ARG A 90 -10.85 5.26 -0.78
CA ARG A 90 -12.14 5.81 -1.23
C ARG A 90 -13.26 4.76 -1.35
N CYS A 91 -12.98 3.49 -1.05
CA CYS A 91 -13.99 2.43 -1.10
C CYS A 91 -15.21 2.76 -0.25
N ASN A 92 -16.40 2.52 -0.79
CA ASN A 92 -17.64 2.59 -0.03
C ASN A 92 -18.24 1.21 0.26
N CYS A 93 -17.68 0.14 -0.31
CA CYS A 93 -18.09 -1.23 -0.02
C CYS A 93 -17.72 -1.62 1.42
N MET A 94 -18.66 -2.22 2.15
CA MET A 94 -18.45 -2.60 3.55
C MET A 94 -17.74 -3.94 3.74
N LYS A 95 -17.70 -4.82 2.71
CA LYS A 95 -17.16 -6.18 2.85
C LYS A 95 -15.64 -6.25 2.72
N ARG A 96 -15.05 -5.38 1.91
CA ARG A 96 -13.59 -5.32 1.67
C ARG A 96 -13.22 -3.98 1.06
N ARG A 97 -12.01 -3.49 1.35
CA ARG A 97 -11.42 -2.32 0.71
C ARG A 97 -10.45 -2.77 -0.38
N VAL A 98 -10.86 -2.63 -1.63
CA VAL A 98 -10.07 -3.03 -2.81
C VAL A 98 -9.81 -1.82 -3.67
N GLY A 99 -8.56 -1.64 -4.09
CA GLY A 99 -8.16 -0.59 -5.02
C GLY A 99 -7.35 -1.16 -6.16
N ALA A 100 -7.50 -0.56 -7.33
CA ALA A 100 -6.82 -0.95 -8.55
C ALA A 100 -6.34 0.28 -9.33
N VAL A 101 -5.23 0.12 -10.04
CA VAL A 101 -4.65 1.13 -10.92
C VAL A 101 -4.31 0.47 -12.24
N LEU A 102 -4.83 1.02 -13.34
CA LEU A 102 -4.41 0.63 -14.67
C LEU A 102 -3.28 1.53 -15.12
N VAL A 103 -2.18 0.92 -15.53
CA VAL A 103 -0.96 1.60 -15.98
C VAL A 103 -0.70 1.21 -17.43
N ARG A 104 -0.24 2.15 -18.24
CA ARG A 104 0.28 1.90 -19.59
C ARG A 104 1.55 2.70 -19.78
N ASN A 105 2.62 2.06 -20.25
CA ASN A 105 3.91 2.73 -20.45
C ASN A 105 4.39 3.50 -19.19
N LYS A 106 4.22 2.90 -18.00
CA LYS A 106 4.55 3.51 -16.69
C LYS A 106 3.79 4.82 -16.39
N ARG A 107 2.64 5.04 -17.01
CA ARG A 107 1.73 6.15 -16.72
C ARG A 107 0.39 5.61 -16.26
N VAL A 108 -0.17 6.22 -15.22
CA VAL A 108 -1.53 5.89 -14.76
C VAL A 108 -2.52 6.28 -15.86
N VAL A 109 -3.34 5.32 -16.27
CA VAL A 109 -4.44 5.51 -17.22
C VAL A 109 -5.74 5.78 -16.47
N SER A 110 -6.00 4.99 -15.44
CA SER A 110 -7.19 5.10 -14.60
C SER A 110 -6.94 4.47 -13.23
N THR A 111 -7.81 4.80 -12.28
CA THR A 111 -7.86 4.17 -10.97
C THR A 111 -9.27 3.66 -10.71
N GLY A 112 -9.38 2.69 -9.81
CA GLY A 112 -10.66 2.12 -9.40
C GLY A 112 -10.62 1.72 -7.94
N TYR A 113 -11.78 1.77 -7.31
CA TYR A 113 -12.03 1.24 -5.97
C TYR A 113 -13.39 0.58 -5.94
N ASN A 114 -13.63 -0.35 -5.01
CA ASN A 114 -14.90 -1.07 -5.00
C ASN A 114 -16.03 -0.30 -4.28
N GLY A 115 -17.23 -0.35 -4.85
CA GLY A 115 -18.38 0.39 -4.34
C GLY A 115 -19.62 0.34 -5.25
N THR A 116 -20.73 0.91 -4.78
CA THR A 116 -21.95 1.03 -5.61
C THR A 116 -21.76 1.98 -6.80
N PRO A 117 -22.55 1.82 -7.89
CA PRO A 117 -22.47 2.65 -9.08
C PRO A 117 -22.70 4.15 -8.81
N ARG A 118 -22.21 4.98 -9.73
CA ARG A 118 -22.41 6.43 -9.70
C ARG A 118 -23.91 6.78 -9.66
N GLY A 119 -24.26 7.76 -8.84
CA GLY A 119 -25.64 8.23 -8.68
C GLY A 119 -26.52 7.36 -7.78
N LEU A 120 -26.03 6.22 -7.29
CA LEU A 120 -26.72 5.40 -6.30
C LEU A 120 -26.21 5.68 -4.88
N VAL A 121 -27.01 5.30 -3.89
CA VAL A 121 -26.63 5.36 -2.48
C VAL A 121 -25.37 4.51 -2.26
N ASN A 122 -24.42 5.00 -1.48
CA ASN A 122 -23.18 4.28 -1.21
C ASN A 122 -23.47 2.97 -0.44
N CYS A 123 -22.64 1.94 -0.63
CA CYS A 123 -22.83 0.67 0.07
C CYS A 123 -22.78 0.84 1.60
N ASN A 124 -21.87 1.68 2.12
CA ASN A 124 -21.76 2.04 3.54
C ASN A 124 -22.92 2.91 4.07
N GLN A 125 -23.84 3.32 3.20
CA GLN A 125 -25.08 4.04 3.52
C GLN A 125 -26.32 3.16 3.29
N GLY A 126 -26.15 1.84 3.17
CA GLY A 126 -27.27 0.91 2.92
C GLY A 126 -27.57 0.66 1.44
N GLY A 127 -26.81 1.22 0.51
CA GLY A 127 -27.10 1.16 -0.93
C GLY A 127 -26.93 -0.20 -1.61
N CYS A 128 -26.42 -1.22 -0.89
CA CYS A 128 -26.27 -2.58 -1.41
C CYS A 128 -26.89 -3.58 -0.43
N LYS A 129 -28.02 -4.20 -0.82
CA LYS A 129 -28.77 -5.16 0.01
C LYS A 129 -27.91 -6.35 0.43
N ARG A 130 -27.12 -6.91 -0.48
CA ARG A 130 -26.20 -8.01 -0.17
C ARG A 130 -25.20 -7.63 0.92
N CYS A 131 -24.52 -6.50 0.75
CA CYS A 131 -23.47 -6.09 1.67
C CYS A 131 -24.01 -5.71 3.05
N ASN A 132 -25.23 -5.17 3.11
CA ASN A 132 -25.93 -4.80 4.34
C ASN A 132 -26.79 -5.95 4.91
N GLY A 133 -26.82 -7.11 4.24
CA GLY A 133 -27.51 -8.31 4.69
C GLY A 133 -26.58 -9.33 5.35
N THR A 134 -27.12 -10.53 5.57
CA THR A 134 -26.42 -11.64 6.24
C THR A 134 -25.46 -12.43 5.34
N ALA A 135 -25.45 -12.15 4.04
CA ALA A 135 -24.60 -12.84 3.07
C ALA A 135 -23.11 -12.70 3.42
N LYS A 136 -22.39 -13.83 3.41
CA LYS A 136 -20.94 -13.85 3.64
C LYS A 136 -20.18 -13.43 2.38
N SER A 137 -18.92 -13.03 2.57
CA SER A 137 -17.98 -12.87 1.45
C SER A 137 -17.84 -14.20 0.73
N GLY A 138 -18.11 -14.25 -0.58
CA GLY A 138 -18.16 -15.53 -1.31
C GLY A 138 -19.56 -15.92 -1.82
N GLU A 139 -20.62 -15.30 -1.31
CA GLU A 139 -21.98 -15.79 -1.54
C GLU A 139 -22.91 -14.71 -2.13
N ALA A 140 -23.98 -15.15 -2.82
CA ALA A 140 -25.04 -14.28 -3.36
C ALA A 140 -24.54 -13.09 -4.19
N TYR A 141 -23.53 -13.31 -5.03
CA TYR A 141 -22.90 -12.27 -5.85
C TYR A 141 -23.86 -11.62 -6.87
N ASP A 142 -24.87 -12.36 -7.31
CA ASP A 142 -25.98 -11.91 -8.16
C ASP A 142 -26.78 -10.75 -7.55
N SER A 143 -26.90 -10.72 -6.22
CA SER A 143 -27.58 -9.64 -5.49
C SER A 143 -26.67 -8.45 -5.13
N CYS A 144 -25.38 -8.51 -5.47
CA CYS A 144 -24.41 -7.46 -5.17
C CYS A 144 -24.54 -6.30 -6.16
N LEU A 145 -24.74 -5.08 -5.64
CA LEU A 145 -24.68 -3.87 -6.46
C LEU A 145 -23.27 -3.30 -6.59
N CYS A 146 -22.33 -3.67 -5.72
CA CYS A 146 -20.98 -3.12 -5.75
C CYS A 146 -20.20 -3.61 -6.97
N LEU A 147 -19.63 -2.68 -7.72
CA LEU A 147 -18.57 -2.92 -8.70
C LEU A 147 -17.24 -3.14 -7.98
N HIS A 148 -16.43 -4.02 -8.53
CA HIS A 148 -15.06 -4.27 -8.08
C HIS A 148 -14.11 -3.15 -8.53
N ALA A 149 -12.94 -3.08 -7.90
CA ALA A 149 -11.98 -2.02 -8.19
C ALA A 149 -11.42 -2.14 -9.61
N GLU A 150 -11.13 -3.37 -10.02
CA GLU A 150 -10.67 -3.75 -11.36
C GLU A 150 -11.69 -3.34 -12.41
N GLU A 151 -12.98 -3.61 -12.16
CA GLU A 151 -14.07 -3.22 -13.07
C GLU A 151 -14.15 -1.70 -13.21
N ASN A 152 -14.09 -0.96 -12.10
CA ASN A 152 -14.12 0.49 -12.13
C ASN A 152 -12.91 1.08 -12.87
N ALA A 153 -11.72 0.53 -12.67
CA ALA A 153 -10.52 0.96 -13.39
C ALA A 153 -10.64 0.72 -14.90
N LEU A 154 -11.13 -0.45 -15.31
CA LEU A 154 -11.33 -0.79 -16.73
C LEU A 154 -12.43 0.06 -17.38
N LEU A 155 -13.56 0.24 -16.70
CA LEU A 155 -14.67 1.07 -17.18
C LEU A 155 -14.23 2.54 -17.34
N GLU A 156 -13.46 3.06 -16.39
CA GLU A 156 -12.94 4.43 -16.46
C GLU A 156 -11.88 4.58 -17.55
N ALA A 157 -11.10 3.54 -17.87
CA ALA A 157 -10.16 3.58 -18.99
C ALA A 157 -10.87 3.49 -20.35
N GLY A 158 -11.85 2.60 -20.48
CA GLY A 158 -12.38 2.21 -21.78
C GLY A 158 -11.35 1.44 -22.62
N HIS A 159 -11.84 0.69 -23.60
CA HIS A 159 -11.04 -0.24 -24.39
C HIS A 159 -9.81 0.41 -25.04
N ASP A 160 -9.97 1.56 -25.71
CA ASP A 160 -8.91 2.16 -26.52
C ASP A 160 -7.68 2.63 -25.71
N ARG A 161 -7.85 2.85 -24.40
CA ARG A 161 -6.75 3.24 -23.51
C ARG A 161 -6.04 2.02 -22.90
N VAL A 162 -6.68 0.86 -22.90
CA VAL A 162 -6.04 -0.42 -22.60
C VAL A 162 -5.34 -0.89 -23.88
N GLY A 163 -4.02 -0.83 -23.90
CA GLY A 163 -3.24 -1.21 -25.07
C GLY A 163 -2.02 -2.02 -24.66
N GLU A 164 -1.10 -2.21 -25.60
CA GLU A 164 0.18 -2.86 -25.33
C GLU A 164 0.91 -2.21 -24.15
N ASN A 165 1.67 -3.03 -23.42
CA ASN A 165 2.39 -2.64 -22.20
C ASN A 165 1.47 -2.07 -21.12
N SER A 166 0.29 -2.68 -20.96
CA SER A 166 -0.63 -2.35 -19.89
C SER A 166 -0.52 -3.33 -18.73
N THR A 167 -0.43 -2.77 -17.52
CA THR A 167 -0.36 -3.53 -16.28
C THR A 167 -1.45 -3.06 -15.35
N LEU A 168 -2.27 -3.99 -14.83
CA LEU A 168 -3.24 -3.71 -13.78
C LEU A 168 -2.63 -4.07 -12.42
N TYR A 169 -2.47 -3.07 -11.57
CA TYR A 169 -2.08 -3.25 -10.18
C TYR A 169 -3.32 -3.31 -9.30
N CYS A 170 -3.44 -4.32 -8.43
CA CYS A 170 -4.57 -4.47 -7.52
C CYS A 170 -4.12 -4.94 -6.14
N ASN A 171 -4.66 -4.37 -5.06
CA ASN A 171 -4.32 -4.80 -3.70
C ASN A 171 -4.96 -6.15 -3.27
N THR A 172 -5.55 -6.90 -4.20
CA THR A 172 -6.14 -8.22 -3.98
C THR A 172 -6.14 -8.97 -5.31
N CYS A 173 -5.87 -10.27 -5.30
CA CYS A 173 -5.98 -11.10 -6.50
C CYS A 173 -7.38 -10.96 -7.15
N PRO A 174 -7.48 -10.69 -8.47
CA PRO A 174 -8.76 -10.50 -9.12
C PRO A 174 -9.67 -11.74 -9.05
N CYS A 175 -10.96 -11.51 -8.82
CA CYS A 175 -11.95 -12.58 -8.87
C CYS A 175 -12.15 -13.06 -10.32
N LEU A 176 -12.70 -14.28 -10.49
CA LEU A 176 -12.96 -14.87 -11.80
C LEU A 176 -13.68 -13.93 -12.79
N ARG A 177 -14.70 -13.18 -12.33
CA ARG A 177 -15.44 -12.23 -13.17
C ARG A 177 -14.59 -11.04 -13.60
N CYS A 178 -13.69 -10.56 -12.74
CA CYS A 178 -12.75 -9.50 -13.10
C CYS A 178 -11.68 -10.02 -14.04
N THR A 179 -11.13 -11.23 -13.78
CA THR A 179 -10.16 -11.91 -14.65
C THR A 179 -10.63 -11.97 -16.11
N ILE A 180 -11.86 -12.43 -16.35
CA ILE A 180 -12.44 -12.50 -17.71
C ILE A 180 -12.47 -11.11 -18.37
N LYS A 181 -12.86 -10.07 -17.61
CA LYS A 181 -12.95 -8.69 -18.12
C LYS A 181 -11.57 -8.08 -18.38
N ILE A 182 -10.59 -8.37 -17.52
CA ILE A 182 -9.20 -7.92 -17.67
C ILE A 182 -8.63 -8.49 -18.96
N VAL A 183 -8.77 -9.80 -19.18
CA VAL A 183 -8.36 -10.47 -20.42
C VAL A 183 -9.05 -9.84 -21.63
N GLN A 184 -10.39 -9.72 -21.58
CA GLN A 184 -11.17 -9.16 -22.70
C GLN A 184 -10.80 -7.70 -23.02
N SER A 185 -10.34 -6.94 -22.03
CA SER A 185 -9.92 -5.56 -22.21
C SER A 185 -8.53 -5.40 -22.84
N GLY A 186 -7.74 -6.47 -22.95
CA GLY A 186 -6.39 -6.42 -23.53
C GLY A 186 -5.28 -6.04 -22.55
N VAL A 187 -5.48 -6.22 -21.24
CA VAL A 187 -4.42 -6.04 -20.24
C VAL A 187 -3.35 -7.12 -20.42
N THR A 188 -2.08 -6.74 -20.41
CA THR A 188 -0.96 -7.67 -20.64
C THR A 188 -0.34 -8.25 -19.37
N GLU A 189 -0.44 -7.55 -18.25
CA GLU A 189 0.08 -8.01 -16.95
C GLU A 189 -0.86 -7.61 -15.79
N VAL A 190 -0.96 -8.46 -14.78
CA VAL A 190 -1.66 -8.20 -13.52
C VAL A 190 -0.68 -8.42 -12.36
N VAL A 191 -0.58 -7.41 -11.50
CA VAL A 191 0.27 -7.44 -10.30
C VAL A 191 -0.60 -7.26 -9.07
N TYR A 192 -0.50 -8.16 -8.08
CA TYR A 192 -1.33 -8.11 -6.87
C TYR A 192 -0.57 -8.39 -5.56
N ASN A 193 -1.03 -7.87 -4.41
CA ASN A 193 -0.32 -8.12 -3.13
C ASN A 193 -0.91 -9.28 -2.28
N LYS A 194 -2.22 -9.29 -2.05
CA LYS A 194 -2.90 -10.25 -1.17
C LYS A 194 -3.46 -11.41 -1.98
N SER A 195 -3.06 -12.63 -1.62
CA SER A 195 -3.65 -13.86 -2.15
C SER A 195 -5.12 -13.97 -1.78
N TYR A 196 -5.91 -14.59 -2.65
CA TYR A 196 -7.33 -14.82 -2.44
C TYR A 196 -7.66 -16.30 -2.61
N SER A 197 -8.77 -16.76 -2.04
CA SER A 197 -9.18 -18.16 -2.08
C SER A 197 -9.56 -18.67 -3.48
N MET A 198 -9.32 -17.90 -4.54
CA MET A 198 -9.70 -18.16 -5.94
C MET A 198 -8.48 -18.08 -6.89
N ASP A 199 -7.28 -18.29 -6.37
CA ASP A 199 -6.04 -18.04 -7.13
C ASP A 199 -5.87 -19.02 -8.32
N GLU A 200 -6.28 -20.29 -8.21
CA GLU A 200 -6.03 -21.28 -9.28
C GLU A 200 -6.87 -21.06 -10.55
N ALA A 201 -8.18 -20.80 -10.40
CA ALA A 201 -9.08 -20.58 -11.54
C ALA A 201 -8.81 -19.26 -12.26
N SER A 202 -8.46 -18.20 -11.52
CA SER A 202 -8.02 -16.94 -12.14
C SER A 202 -6.67 -17.12 -12.85
N ALA A 203 -5.72 -17.80 -12.23
CA ALA A 203 -4.39 -18.03 -12.81
C ALA A 203 -4.44 -18.88 -14.09
N SER A 204 -5.30 -19.90 -14.17
CA SER A 204 -5.44 -20.72 -15.37
C SER A 204 -5.93 -19.91 -16.58
N ILE A 205 -6.92 -19.03 -16.38
CA ILE A 205 -7.44 -18.16 -17.46
C ILE A 205 -6.40 -17.14 -17.90
N PHE A 206 -5.70 -16.49 -16.98
CA PHE A 206 -4.63 -15.56 -17.34
C PHE A 206 -3.54 -16.26 -18.15
N LYS A 207 -3.14 -17.48 -17.73
CA LYS A 207 -2.16 -18.29 -18.44
C LYS A 207 -2.61 -18.67 -19.86
N GLU A 208 -3.86 -19.11 -20.01
CA GLU A 208 -4.43 -19.46 -21.32
C GLU A 208 -4.51 -18.25 -22.26
N ALA A 209 -4.85 -17.08 -21.72
CA ALA A 209 -4.94 -15.83 -22.47
C ALA A 209 -3.58 -15.14 -22.73
N GLY A 210 -2.47 -15.67 -22.21
CA GLY A 210 -1.15 -15.07 -22.34
C GLY A 210 -0.95 -13.78 -21.51
N VAL A 211 -1.75 -13.58 -20.46
CA VAL A 211 -1.62 -12.46 -19.52
C VAL A 211 -0.72 -12.87 -18.36
N ILE A 212 0.29 -12.06 -18.05
CA ILE A 212 1.23 -12.35 -16.97
C ILE A 212 0.55 -12.06 -15.63
N LEU A 213 0.51 -13.04 -14.71
CA LEU A 213 0.02 -12.86 -13.35
C LEU A 213 1.20 -12.94 -12.37
N ARG A 214 1.38 -11.91 -11.54
CA ARG A 214 2.49 -11.84 -10.58
C ARG A 214 2.03 -11.34 -9.21
N GLN A 215 2.45 -12.03 -8.15
CA GLN A 215 2.28 -11.55 -6.80
C GLN A 215 3.44 -10.62 -6.41
N HIS A 216 3.12 -9.43 -5.91
CA HIS A 216 4.05 -8.45 -5.36
C HIS A 216 4.00 -8.48 -3.84
N SER A 217 5.13 -8.79 -3.21
CA SER A 217 5.29 -8.66 -1.76
C SER A 217 6.09 -7.40 -1.48
N PRO A 218 5.48 -6.34 -0.93
CA PRO A 218 6.21 -5.12 -0.60
C PRO A 218 7.26 -5.40 0.48
N PRO A 219 8.36 -4.63 0.54
CA PRO A 219 9.33 -4.70 1.62
C PRO A 219 8.66 -4.49 2.99
N ARG A 220 9.14 -5.17 4.05
CA ARG A 220 8.55 -5.13 5.40
C ARG A 220 8.41 -3.72 6.00
N ASP A 221 9.27 -2.80 5.59
CA ASP A 221 9.35 -1.44 6.14
C ASP A 221 8.71 -0.38 5.22
N TYR A 222 7.97 -0.81 4.20
CA TYR A 222 7.29 0.13 3.32
C TYR A 222 6.03 0.67 4.03
N PRO A 223 5.81 2.00 4.11
CA PRO A 223 4.58 2.54 4.68
C PRO A 223 3.42 2.18 3.75
N ILE A 224 2.60 1.21 4.15
CA ILE A 224 1.34 0.84 3.48
C ILE A 224 0.17 1.23 4.39
#